data_AF-A0A8H8V2X9-F1
#
_entry.id   AF-A0A8H8V2X9-F1
#
_cell.length_a   1.000
_cell.length_b   1.000
_cell.length_c   1.000
_cell.angle_alpha   90.00
_cell.angle_beta   90.00
_cell.angle_gamma   90.00
#
_symmetry.space_group_name_H-M   'P 1'
#
loop_
_entity.id
_entity.type
_entity.pdbx_description
1 polymer ?
#
loop_
_entity_poly.entity_id
_entity_poly.type
_entity_poly.pdbx_seq_one_letter_code
_entity_poly.pdbx_strand_id
1 'polypeptide(L)'
;MGSSRSVADIQKALQGLNSQAGELKQKRDALWSDKEAARTELAVAERQVQEVTNQLISARHELEKKQTQAKRLADCKESIGQREGHIRDAEEEARGVQPQIIKAKAREAEVRMKWEENEQTLKRIADKSSDTLRGLHAIQRGIVQYEGGDTVETLENLVRESRELEERILGLDERVVVSEKELVELRAQRGQADGFKRSITDNLRLRKNKRELGELEREIRELEAKNAEQQRDRFKMDVEKLQRRHDGLVMDRTGKGATIKSLDTQLTEILKEYEIDFKDAKKNFHEGQIRLQTTTVANEDLGTYQMALDKAVMKYHSLKMEEVNRIIDDLWKKTYKGTDVDTILIRSEQENARGNRLYNYRVCMLKQDAELDMRGRCSAGQKVLASIIIRLALAECFGTNCGLIALDEPTTNLDRDNSRALAQSLHDIINYRQAQKNFQLIVITHDEDFLRDMKCNQFTEYYYRVSRNERQKSQIHRQSIAEVDK
;
A
#
# COMPACT_ATOMS: atom_id res chain seq x y z
N MET A 1 55.77 54.93 48.11
CA MET A 1 56.21 53.84 49.00
C MET A 1 55.88 52.52 48.33
N GLY A 2 56.86 51.88 47.70
CA GLY A 2 56.70 50.61 47.01
C GLY A 2 56.79 49.45 47.99
N SER A 3 55.68 48.76 48.22
CA SER A 3 55.60 47.57 49.06
C SER A 3 56.23 46.37 48.35
N SER A 4 57.47 46.02 48.69
CA SER A 4 58.14 44.79 48.24
C SER A 4 57.45 43.57 48.84
N ARG A 5 56.60 42.89 48.05
CA ARG A 5 56.04 41.58 48.42
C ARG A 5 57.16 40.54 48.48
N SER A 6 57.21 39.73 49.54
CA SER A 6 58.20 38.66 49.66
C SER A 6 57.89 37.52 48.67
N VAL A 7 58.90 36.74 48.26
CA VAL A 7 58.70 35.57 47.37
C VAL A 7 57.69 34.58 47.96
N ALA A 8 57.66 34.45 49.29
CA ALA A 8 56.69 33.62 50.01
C ALA A 8 55.25 34.14 49.88
N ASP A 9 55.04 35.46 49.91
CA ASP A 9 53.71 36.07 49.71
C ASP A 9 53.20 35.84 48.28
N ILE A 10 54.09 35.91 47.29
CA ILE A 10 53.77 35.63 45.88
C ILE A 10 53.41 34.16 45.72
N GLN A 11 54.16 33.24 46.34
CA GLN A 11 53.93 31.79 46.23
C GLN A 11 52.62 31.36 46.91
N LYS A 12 52.28 31.98 48.05
CA LYS A 12 51.00 31.77 48.75
C LYS A 12 49.82 32.33 47.95
N ALA A 13 49.99 33.49 47.31
CA ALA A 13 49.01 34.04 46.37
C ALA A 13 48.83 33.16 45.12
N LEU A 14 49.92 32.56 44.60
CA LEU A 14 49.90 31.64 43.46
C LEU A 14 49.18 30.33 43.80
N GLN A 15 49.40 29.78 45.00
CA GLN A 15 48.64 28.62 45.50
C GLN A 15 47.15 28.94 45.65
N GLY A 16 46.80 30.10 46.21
CA GLY A 16 45.41 30.54 46.33
C GLY A 16 44.74 30.78 44.96
N LEU A 17 45.46 31.34 44.00
CA LEU A 17 44.97 31.49 42.62
C LEU A 17 44.81 30.15 41.91
N ASN A 18 45.71 29.19 42.14
CA ASN A 18 45.60 27.85 41.56
C ASN A 18 44.45 27.03 42.18
N SER A 19 44.19 27.16 43.48
CA SER A 19 43.01 26.53 44.11
C SER A 19 41.72 27.16 43.58
N GLN A 20 41.65 28.49 43.47
CA GLN A 20 40.53 29.19 42.83
C GLN A 20 40.34 28.79 41.37
N ALA A 21 41.42 28.64 40.60
CA ALA A 21 41.37 28.16 39.22
C ALA A 21 40.87 26.71 39.13
N GLY A 22 41.25 25.85 40.08
CA GLY A 22 40.76 24.48 40.22
C GLY A 22 39.26 24.43 40.51
N GLU A 23 38.79 25.23 41.48
CA GLU A 23 37.36 25.33 41.81
C GLU A 23 36.54 25.88 40.64
N LEU A 24 37.03 26.93 39.96
CA LEU A 24 36.38 27.47 38.77
C LEU A 24 36.34 26.46 37.62
N LYS A 25 37.38 25.64 37.46
CA LYS A 25 37.41 24.57 36.45
C LYS A 25 36.39 23.47 36.77
N GLN A 26 36.29 23.03 38.03
CA GLN A 26 35.26 22.10 38.45
C GLN A 26 33.85 22.66 38.24
N LYS A 27 33.60 23.93 38.61
CA LYS A 27 32.31 24.58 38.37
C LYS A 27 31.98 24.66 36.88
N ARG A 28 32.96 24.99 36.03
CA ARG A 28 32.80 25.00 34.58
C ARG A 28 32.45 23.61 34.04
N ASP A 29 33.15 22.58 34.48
CA ASP A 29 32.94 21.22 34.00
C ASP A 29 31.58 20.66 34.48
N ALA A 30 31.16 21.00 35.70
CA ALA A 30 29.81 20.71 36.20
C ALA A 30 28.73 21.43 35.38
N LEU A 31 28.87 22.74 35.16
CA LEU A 31 27.94 23.51 34.32
C LEU A 31 27.89 23.01 32.87
N TRP A 32 29.01 22.50 32.34
CA TRP A 32 29.06 21.90 31.01
C TRP A 32 28.30 20.57 30.97
N SER A 33 28.47 19.72 32.00
CA SER A 33 27.70 18.48 32.15
C SER A 33 26.20 18.77 32.28
N ASP A 34 25.81 19.74 33.10
CA ASP A 34 24.41 20.13 33.30
C ASP A 34 23.80 20.69 32.01
N LYS A 35 24.56 21.49 31.26
CA LYS A 35 24.14 22.00 29.95
C LYS A 35 23.93 20.87 28.94
N GLU A 36 24.80 19.86 28.94
CA GLU A 36 24.68 18.74 28.01
C GLU A 36 23.51 17.82 28.39
N ALA A 37 23.27 17.61 29.69
CA ALA A 37 22.07 16.92 30.20
C ALA A 37 20.78 17.68 29.86
N ALA A 38 20.75 19.00 30.04
CA ALA A 38 19.59 19.81 29.67
C ALA A 38 19.34 19.79 28.15
N ARG A 39 20.40 19.69 27.32
CA ARG A 39 20.29 19.54 25.86
C ARG A 39 19.71 18.20 25.45
N THR A 40 20.11 17.11 26.10
CA THR A 40 19.55 15.79 25.80
C THR A 40 18.09 15.70 26.25
N GLU A 41 17.75 16.26 27.41
CA GLU A 41 16.36 16.37 27.88
C GLU A 41 15.49 17.21 26.93
N LEU A 42 16.01 18.35 26.45
CA LEU A 42 15.32 19.19 25.47
C LEU A 42 15.06 18.41 24.17
N ALA A 43 16.05 17.68 23.65
CA ALA A 43 15.88 16.89 22.43
C ALA A 43 14.85 15.76 22.59
N VAL A 44 14.77 15.15 23.78
CA VAL A 44 13.74 14.15 24.09
C VAL A 44 12.36 14.79 24.16
N ALA A 45 12.24 15.93 24.84
CA ALA A 45 10.98 16.67 24.96
C ALA A 45 10.49 17.17 23.58
N GLU A 46 11.38 17.69 22.73
CA GLU A 46 11.05 18.09 21.35
C GLU A 46 10.53 16.92 20.52
N ARG A 47 11.14 15.74 20.67
CA ARG A 47 10.69 14.52 19.97
C ARG A 47 9.32 14.06 20.46
N GLN A 48 9.06 14.11 21.76
CA GLN A 48 7.75 13.81 22.34
C GLN A 48 6.68 14.79 21.87
N VAL A 49 7.00 16.09 21.84
CA VAL A 49 6.09 17.12 21.30
C VAL A 49 5.78 16.85 19.84
N GLN A 50 6.77 16.50 19.02
CA GLN A 50 6.56 16.18 17.61
C GLN A 50 5.66 14.94 17.44
N GLU A 51 5.85 13.91 18.28
CA GLU A 51 5.04 12.69 18.24
C GLU A 51 3.58 12.96 18.64
N VAL A 52 3.36 13.69 19.74
CA VAL A 52 2.01 14.10 20.17
C VAL A 52 1.35 15.02 19.12
N THR A 53 2.12 15.91 18.49
CA THR A 53 1.60 16.77 17.41
C THR A 53 1.15 15.95 16.21
N ASN A 54 1.93 14.94 15.80
CA ASN A 54 1.57 14.03 14.72
C ASN A 54 0.31 13.21 15.04
N GLN A 55 0.21 12.68 16.27
CA GLN A 55 -0.98 11.98 16.75
C GLN A 55 -2.22 12.91 16.78
N LEU A 56 -2.06 14.17 17.16
CA LEU A 56 -3.14 15.14 17.17
C LEU A 56 -3.60 15.50 15.75
N ILE A 57 -2.67 15.59 14.78
CA ILE A 57 -3.00 15.79 13.37
C ILE A 57 -3.77 14.58 12.81
N SER A 58 -3.33 13.35 13.11
CA SER A 58 -4.04 12.15 12.63
C SER A 58 -5.45 12.06 13.25
N ALA A 59 -5.58 12.32 14.55
CA ALA A 59 -6.87 12.32 15.24
C ALA A 59 -7.82 13.40 14.69
N ARG A 60 -7.31 14.60 14.37
CA ARG A 60 -8.11 15.65 13.71
C ARG A 60 -8.58 15.22 12.32
N HIS A 61 -7.71 14.59 11.54
CA HIS A 61 -8.08 14.10 10.21
C HIS A 61 -9.12 12.98 10.26
N GLU A 62 -9.03 12.07 11.24
CA GLU A 62 -10.05 11.06 11.49
C GLU A 62 -11.39 11.67 11.92
N LEU A 63 -11.37 12.69 12.79
CA LEU A 63 -12.57 13.40 13.23
C LEU A 63 -13.27 14.09 12.04
N GLU A 64 -12.50 14.75 11.17
CA GLU A 64 -13.01 15.41 9.96
C GLU A 64 -13.62 14.39 8.97
N LYS A 65 -12.97 13.24 8.80
CA LYS A 65 -13.53 12.10 8.04
C LYS A 65 -14.85 11.60 8.65
N LYS A 66 -14.92 11.44 9.97
CA LYS A 66 -16.17 11.02 10.64
C LYS A 66 -17.27 12.08 10.51
N GLN A 67 -16.95 13.36 10.60
CA GLN A 67 -17.92 14.44 10.42
C GLN A 67 -18.46 14.50 8.99
N THR A 68 -17.59 14.35 7.97
CA THR A 68 -18.02 14.31 6.57
C THR A 68 -18.87 13.07 6.26
N GLN A 69 -18.53 11.92 6.83
CA GLN A 69 -19.37 10.72 6.75
C GLN A 69 -20.72 10.90 7.43
N ALA A 70 -20.76 11.51 8.63
CA ALA A 70 -22.00 11.79 9.34
C ALA A 70 -22.93 12.73 8.54
N LYS A 71 -22.38 13.77 7.90
CA LYS A 71 -23.14 14.65 7.00
C LYS A 71 -23.73 13.88 5.81
N ARG A 72 -22.92 13.09 5.12
CA ARG A 72 -23.40 12.24 4.00
C ARG A 72 -24.50 11.27 4.43
N LEU A 73 -24.42 10.75 5.65
CA LEU A 73 -25.41 9.83 6.19
C LEU A 73 -26.72 10.55 6.54
N ALA A 74 -26.64 11.79 7.01
CA ALA A 74 -27.81 12.66 7.18
C ALA A 74 -28.48 12.97 5.83
N ASP A 75 -27.71 13.38 4.81
CA ASP A 75 -28.21 13.66 3.47
C ASP A 75 -28.88 12.43 2.83
N CYS A 76 -28.29 11.25 3.00
CA CYS A 76 -28.91 9.99 2.55
C CYS A 76 -30.22 9.69 3.27
N LYS A 77 -30.28 9.89 4.60
CA LYS A 77 -31.52 9.69 5.36
C LYS A 77 -32.63 10.65 4.94
N GLU A 78 -32.29 11.91 4.68
CA GLU A 78 -33.25 12.90 4.17
C GLU A 78 -33.75 12.52 2.77
N SER A 79 -32.86 12.10 1.87
CA SER A 79 -33.24 11.64 0.52
C SER A 79 -34.12 10.38 0.57
N ILE A 80 -33.85 9.45 1.49
CA ILE A 80 -34.70 8.27 1.72
C ILE A 80 -36.09 8.73 2.20
N GLY A 81 -36.18 9.64 3.17
CA GLY A 81 -37.47 10.16 3.65
C GLY A 81 -38.27 10.86 2.56
N GLN A 82 -37.62 11.66 1.71
CA GLN A 82 -38.28 12.30 0.55
C GLN A 82 -38.81 11.25 -0.45
N ARG A 83 -38.01 10.21 -0.74
CA ARG A 83 -38.43 9.12 -1.64
C ARG A 83 -39.56 8.29 -1.06
N GLU A 84 -39.53 7.98 0.24
CA GLU A 84 -40.62 7.29 0.92
C GLU A 84 -41.91 8.13 0.93
N GLY A 85 -41.81 9.45 1.03
CA GLY A 85 -42.92 10.38 0.85
C GLY A 85 -43.51 10.28 -0.56
N HIS A 86 -42.68 10.42 -1.61
CA HIS A 86 -43.12 10.28 -2.99
C HIS A 86 -43.75 8.92 -3.33
N ILE A 87 -43.22 7.83 -2.76
CA ILE A 87 -43.80 6.49 -2.92
C ILE A 87 -45.18 6.46 -2.27
N ARG A 88 -45.34 7.01 -1.07
CA ARG A 88 -46.61 7.05 -0.35
C ARG A 88 -47.66 7.85 -1.11
N ASP A 89 -47.29 9.01 -1.61
CA ASP A 89 -48.17 9.87 -2.42
C ASP A 89 -48.61 9.16 -3.71
N ALA A 90 -47.67 8.52 -4.42
CA ALA A 90 -47.97 7.76 -5.64
C ALA A 90 -48.85 6.52 -5.37
N GLU A 91 -48.65 5.83 -4.25
CA GLU A 91 -49.51 4.72 -3.82
C GLU A 91 -50.92 5.19 -3.44
N GLU A 92 -51.06 6.38 -2.88
CA GLU A 92 -52.34 6.98 -2.53
C GLU A 92 -53.10 7.45 -3.79
N GLU A 93 -52.41 8.07 -4.74
CA GLU A 93 -52.94 8.38 -6.08
C GLU A 93 -53.37 7.10 -6.83
N ALA A 94 -52.54 6.05 -6.83
CA ALA A 94 -52.89 4.77 -7.45
C ALA A 94 -54.13 4.13 -6.80
N ARG A 95 -54.23 4.19 -5.45
CA ARG A 95 -55.44 3.78 -4.72
C ARG A 95 -56.66 4.62 -5.07
N GLY A 96 -56.50 5.92 -5.34
CA GLY A 96 -57.57 6.81 -5.78
C GLY A 96 -58.08 6.51 -7.19
N VAL A 97 -57.22 6.04 -8.09
CA VAL A 97 -57.58 5.70 -9.49
C VAL A 97 -58.23 4.31 -9.60
N GLN A 98 -57.90 3.37 -8.71
CA GLN A 98 -58.42 1.99 -8.74
C GLN A 98 -59.97 1.89 -8.75
N PRO A 99 -60.74 2.64 -7.93
CA PRO A 99 -62.20 2.67 -7.99
C PRO A 99 -62.75 3.25 -9.29
N GLN A 100 -62.04 4.20 -9.91
CA GLN A 100 -62.46 4.80 -11.18
C GLN A 100 -62.31 3.80 -12.33
N ILE A 101 -61.25 3.00 -12.34
CA ILE A 101 -61.07 1.90 -13.29
C ILE A 101 -62.16 0.84 -13.13
N ILE A 102 -62.50 0.46 -11.89
CA ILE A 102 -63.57 -0.50 -11.61
C ILE A 102 -64.93 0.04 -12.12
N LYS A 103 -65.23 1.33 -11.85
CA LYS A 103 -66.45 1.98 -12.38
C LYS A 103 -66.46 2.06 -13.90
N ALA A 104 -65.33 2.35 -14.54
CA ALA A 104 -65.21 2.42 -16.00
C ALA A 104 -65.43 1.04 -16.65
N LYS A 105 -64.81 -0.01 -16.11
CA LYS A 105 -65.02 -1.40 -16.58
C LYS A 105 -66.45 -1.88 -16.38
N ALA A 106 -67.10 -1.51 -15.28
CA ALA A 106 -68.50 -1.83 -15.05
C ALA A 106 -69.42 -1.14 -16.08
N ARG A 107 -69.17 0.14 -16.40
CA ARG A 107 -69.90 0.86 -17.46
C ARG A 107 -69.67 0.26 -18.84
N GLU A 108 -68.44 -0.14 -19.16
CA GLU A 108 -68.11 -0.82 -20.43
C GLU A 108 -68.90 -2.14 -20.57
N ALA A 109 -68.92 -2.97 -19.52
CA ALA A 109 -69.67 -4.22 -19.51
C ALA A 109 -71.19 -4.00 -19.66
N GLU A 110 -71.74 -2.98 -19.00
CA GLU A 110 -73.17 -2.64 -19.10
C GLU A 110 -73.57 -2.16 -20.50
N VAL A 111 -72.70 -1.35 -21.13
CA VAL A 111 -72.89 -0.90 -22.52
C VAL A 111 -72.79 -2.09 -23.48
N ARG A 112 -71.83 -2.99 -23.28
CA ARG A 112 -71.64 -4.18 -24.13
C ARG A 112 -72.84 -5.13 -24.09
N MET A 113 -73.39 -5.39 -22.90
CA MET A 113 -74.62 -6.18 -22.74
C MET A 113 -75.80 -5.56 -23.50
N LYS A 114 -76.00 -4.23 -23.39
CA LYS A 114 -77.06 -3.52 -24.12
C LYS A 114 -76.87 -3.57 -25.64
N TRP A 115 -75.63 -3.54 -26.12
CA TRP A 115 -75.32 -3.71 -27.54
C TRP A 115 -75.62 -5.11 -28.04
N GLU A 116 -75.23 -6.15 -27.31
CA GLU A 116 -75.53 -7.55 -27.66
C GLU A 116 -77.04 -7.84 -27.68
N GLU A 117 -77.81 -7.28 -26.74
CA GLU A 117 -79.26 -7.39 -26.71
C GLU A 117 -79.93 -6.66 -27.89
N ASN A 118 -79.46 -5.45 -28.23
CA ASN A 118 -79.92 -4.71 -29.40
C ASN A 118 -79.55 -5.40 -30.73
N GLU A 119 -78.38 -6.02 -30.82
CA GLU A 119 -77.98 -6.75 -32.02
C GLU A 119 -78.86 -8.00 -32.24
N GLN A 120 -79.18 -8.72 -31.16
CA GLN A 120 -80.07 -9.89 -31.23
C GLN A 120 -81.51 -9.51 -31.59
N THR A 121 -82.02 -8.38 -31.09
CA THR A 121 -83.36 -7.90 -31.44
C THR A 121 -83.44 -7.42 -32.89
N LEU A 122 -82.43 -6.70 -33.38
CA LEU A 122 -82.35 -6.28 -34.79
C LEU A 122 -82.25 -7.48 -35.75
N LYS A 123 -81.48 -8.52 -35.41
CA LYS A 123 -81.44 -9.78 -36.19
C LYS A 123 -82.82 -10.43 -36.28
N ARG A 124 -83.56 -10.52 -35.16
CA ARG A 124 -84.94 -11.08 -35.16
C ARG A 124 -85.92 -10.27 -36.03
N ILE A 125 -85.78 -8.95 -36.09
CA ILE A 125 -86.63 -8.08 -36.92
C ILE A 125 -86.31 -8.26 -38.42
N ALA A 126 -85.02 -8.38 -38.75
CA ALA A 126 -84.57 -8.62 -40.12
C ALA A 126 -85.08 -9.96 -40.65
N ASP A 127 -84.99 -11.02 -39.86
CA ASP A 127 -85.46 -12.36 -40.24
C ASP A 127 -86.99 -12.36 -40.48
N LYS A 128 -87.78 -11.72 -39.60
CA LYS A 128 -89.24 -11.57 -39.78
C LYS A 128 -89.62 -10.79 -41.04
N SER A 129 -88.87 -9.75 -41.38
CA SER A 129 -89.14 -8.92 -42.57
C SER A 129 -88.79 -9.63 -43.88
N SER A 130 -87.79 -10.52 -43.85
CA SER A 130 -87.43 -11.39 -44.98
C SER A 130 -88.53 -12.44 -45.27
N ASP A 131 -89.17 -12.97 -44.22
CA ASP A 131 -90.25 -13.94 -44.35
C ASP A 131 -91.55 -13.33 -44.91
N THR A 132 -91.90 -12.10 -44.52
CA THR A 132 -93.07 -11.39 -45.06
C THR A 132 -92.90 -11.00 -46.53
N LEU A 133 -91.68 -10.63 -46.95
CA LEU A 133 -91.35 -10.37 -48.36
C LEU A 133 -91.50 -11.61 -49.25
N ARG A 134 -91.14 -12.80 -48.73
CA ARG A 134 -91.34 -14.07 -49.46
C ARG A 134 -92.82 -14.42 -49.65
N GLY A 135 -93.69 -14.08 -48.69
CA GLY A 135 -95.14 -14.28 -48.80
C GLY A 135 -95.82 -13.37 -49.85
N LEU A 136 -95.40 -12.11 -49.94
CA LEU A 136 -95.94 -11.15 -50.93
C LEU A 136 -95.61 -11.53 -52.38
N HIS A 137 -94.43 -12.06 -52.64
CA HIS A 137 -94.04 -12.56 -53.97
C HIS A 137 -94.80 -13.84 -54.41
N ALA A 138 -95.45 -14.55 -53.49
CA ALA A 138 -96.31 -15.69 -53.83
C ALA A 138 -97.70 -15.22 -54.32
N ILE A 139 -98.25 -14.16 -53.73
CA ILE A 139 -99.58 -13.62 -54.07
C ILE A 139 -99.54 -12.84 -55.39
N GLN A 140 -98.47 -12.10 -55.66
CA GLN A 140 -98.27 -11.36 -56.92
C GLN A 140 -98.31 -12.27 -58.16
N ARG A 141 -97.86 -13.53 -58.02
CA ARG A 141 -97.86 -14.51 -59.13
C ARG A 141 -99.25 -15.09 -59.43
N GLY A 142 -100.21 -14.98 -58.51
CA GLY A 142 -101.59 -15.46 -58.72
C GLY A 142 -102.50 -14.45 -59.45
N ILE A 143 -102.19 -13.16 -59.41
CA ILE A 143 -103.05 -12.09 -59.96
C ILE A 143 -102.84 -11.93 -61.48
N VAL A 144 -101.62 -12.19 -61.98
CA VAL A 144 -101.29 -12.07 -63.41
C VAL A 144 -101.92 -13.19 -64.27
N GLN A 145 -102.54 -14.20 -63.65
CA GLN A 145 -103.10 -15.36 -64.33
C GLN A 145 -104.64 -15.28 -64.56
N TYR A 146 -105.31 -14.20 -64.14
CA TYR A 146 -106.78 -14.07 -64.18
C TYR A 146 -107.33 -13.03 -65.19
N GLU A 147 -106.50 -12.10 -65.70
CA GLU A 147 -106.95 -11.02 -66.60
C GLU A 147 -106.71 -11.32 -68.10
N GLY A 148 -107.19 -12.48 -68.58
CA GLY A 148 -107.10 -12.84 -69.99
C GLY A 148 -108.25 -13.74 -70.46
N GLY A 149 -109.41 -13.14 -70.78
CA GLY A 149 -110.55 -13.80 -71.41
C GLY A 149 -111.60 -12.79 -71.91
N ASP A 150 -112.11 -13.00 -73.12
CA ASP A 150 -112.72 -12.03 -74.05
C ASP A 150 -114.15 -12.44 -74.47
N THR A 151 -115.00 -11.49 -74.91
CA THR A 151 -116.22 -11.60 -75.79
C THR A 151 -116.96 -10.25 -75.74
N VAL A 152 -117.18 -9.40 -76.77
CA VAL A 152 -117.63 -9.47 -78.19
C VAL A 152 -119.14 -9.66 -78.39
N GLU A 153 -119.70 -8.72 -79.19
CA GLU A 153 -121.00 -8.68 -79.92
C GLU A 153 -122.26 -8.11 -79.25
N THR A 154 -122.61 -6.86 -79.63
CA THR A 154 -123.96 -6.53 -80.14
C THR A 154 -123.90 -5.37 -81.13
N LEU A 155 -123.81 -5.74 -82.41
CA LEU A 155 -124.05 -4.96 -83.61
C LEU A 155 -125.56 -5.05 -83.96
N GLU A 156 -126.05 -4.19 -84.87
CA GLU A 156 -127.12 -4.50 -85.85
C GLU A 156 -128.55 -3.94 -85.77
N ASN A 157 -129.03 -3.26 -84.72
CA ASN A 157 -130.48 -2.95 -84.68
C ASN A 157 -130.99 -1.57 -85.11
N LEU A 158 -130.17 -0.55 -85.37
CA LEU A 158 -130.70 0.80 -85.69
C LEU A 158 -130.17 1.40 -87.00
N VAL A 159 -129.86 0.53 -87.95
CA VAL A 159 -129.68 0.81 -89.40
C VAL A 159 -130.97 1.37 -90.07
N ARG A 160 -132.04 1.63 -89.30
CA ARG A 160 -133.35 2.00 -89.85
C ARG A 160 -133.69 3.49 -89.78
N GLU A 161 -133.05 4.27 -88.92
CA GLU A 161 -133.22 5.74 -88.90
C GLU A 161 -132.29 6.46 -89.89
N SER A 162 -131.57 5.68 -90.69
CA SER A 162 -130.71 6.06 -91.81
C SER A 162 -131.26 7.19 -92.69
N ARG A 163 -132.51 7.22 -93.16
CA ARG A 163 -132.74 7.97 -94.40
C ARG A 163 -133.04 9.47 -94.33
N GLU A 164 -133.44 10.02 -93.18
CA GLU A 164 -133.89 11.43 -93.13
C GLU A 164 -132.85 12.41 -92.55
N LEU A 165 -131.90 11.93 -91.75
CA LEU A 165 -130.79 12.74 -91.23
C LEU A 165 -129.58 12.75 -92.18
N GLU A 166 -129.52 11.81 -93.13
CA GLU A 166 -128.45 11.64 -94.12
C GLU A 166 -128.22 12.88 -95.01
N GLU A 167 -129.26 13.63 -95.41
CA GLU A 167 -129.05 14.82 -96.27
C GLU A 167 -128.50 16.04 -95.52
N ARG A 168 -128.70 16.13 -94.20
CA ARG A 168 -128.30 17.30 -93.41
C ARG A 168 -126.93 17.13 -92.75
N ILE A 169 -126.48 15.88 -92.61
CA ILE A 169 -125.16 15.51 -92.07
C ILE A 169 -124.06 15.64 -93.13
N LEU A 170 -124.33 15.32 -94.40
CA LEU A 170 -123.31 15.28 -95.46
C LEU A 170 -122.59 16.63 -95.70
N GLY A 171 -123.27 17.76 -95.50
CA GLY A 171 -122.66 19.09 -95.61
C GLY A 171 -121.86 19.56 -94.38
N LEU A 172 -122.09 18.96 -93.21
CA LEU A 172 -121.35 19.27 -91.97
C LEU A 172 -120.17 18.31 -91.76
N ASP A 173 -120.25 17.06 -92.24
CA ASP A 173 -119.21 16.05 -92.10
C ASP A 173 -117.93 16.38 -92.88
N GLU A 174 -118.04 16.93 -94.10
CA GLU A 174 -116.85 17.32 -94.88
C GLU A 174 -116.02 18.41 -94.18
N ARG A 175 -116.65 19.31 -93.40
CA ARG A 175 -115.93 20.34 -92.65
C ARG A 175 -115.30 19.82 -91.37
N VAL A 176 -115.88 18.79 -90.73
CA VAL A 176 -115.34 18.17 -89.52
C VAL A 176 -114.12 17.30 -89.85
N VAL A 177 -114.15 16.54 -90.95
CA VAL A 177 -113.04 15.64 -91.33
C VAL A 177 -111.74 16.40 -91.67
N VAL A 178 -111.84 17.59 -92.28
CA VAL A 178 -110.65 18.42 -92.56
C VAL A 178 -110.07 19.00 -91.27
N SER A 179 -110.92 19.56 -90.40
CA SER A 179 -110.46 20.14 -89.13
C SER A 179 -109.95 19.09 -88.14
N GLU A 180 -110.48 17.85 -88.15
CA GLU A 180 -109.96 16.76 -87.29
C GLU A 180 -108.59 16.25 -87.75
N LYS A 181 -108.33 16.17 -89.06
CA LYS A 181 -107.00 15.78 -89.56
C LYS A 181 -105.92 16.79 -89.17
N GLU A 182 -106.19 18.09 -89.29
CA GLU A 182 -105.24 19.13 -88.87
C GLU A 182 -104.98 19.10 -87.35
N LEU A 183 -105.98 18.76 -86.55
CA LEU A 183 -105.85 18.67 -85.08
C LEU A 183 -105.02 17.46 -84.63
N VAL A 184 -105.11 16.33 -85.34
CA VAL A 184 -104.31 15.13 -85.04
C VAL A 184 -102.84 15.36 -85.39
N GLU A 185 -102.53 15.99 -86.53
CA GLU A 185 -101.14 16.33 -86.90
C GLU A 185 -100.50 17.34 -85.94
N LEU A 186 -101.23 18.39 -85.55
CA LEU A 186 -100.73 19.35 -84.55
C LEU A 186 -100.51 18.73 -83.16
N ARG A 187 -101.32 17.74 -82.76
CA ARG A 187 -101.10 16.98 -81.51
C ARG A 187 -99.87 16.06 -81.59
N ALA A 188 -99.64 15.42 -82.73
CA ALA A 188 -98.47 14.57 -82.94
C ALA A 188 -97.15 15.37 -82.89
N GLN A 189 -97.13 16.56 -83.51
CA GLN A 189 -95.95 17.44 -83.49
C GLN A 189 -95.65 17.97 -82.08
N ARG A 190 -96.68 18.29 -81.28
CA ARG A 190 -96.51 18.74 -79.89
C ARG A 190 -95.97 17.63 -78.98
N GLY A 191 -96.41 16.38 -79.17
CA GLY A 191 -95.86 15.22 -78.44
C GLY A 191 -94.37 14.99 -78.71
N GLN A 192 -93.93 15.16 -79.97
CA GLN A 192 -92.50 15.05 -80.32
C GLN A 192 -91.67 16.22 -79.74
N ALA A 193 -92.21 17.43 -79.69
CA ALA A 193 -91.54 18.58 -79.09
C ALA A 193 -91.32 18.43 -77.56
N ASP A 194 -92.31 17.90 -76.84
CA ASP A 194 -92.19 17.64 -75.40
C ASP A 194 -91.19 16.51 -75.08
N GLY A 195 -91.13 15.47 -75.92
CA GLY A 195 -90.12 14.41 -75.84
C GLY A 195 -88.69 14.93 -76.05
N PHE A 196 -88.49 15.81 -77.03
CA PHE A 196 -87.17 16.39 -77.31
C PHE A 196 -86.72 17.33 -76.19
N LYS A 197 -87.63 18.12 -75.60
CA LYS A 197 -87.33 18.99 -74.46
C LYS A 197 -86.89 18.20 -73.22
N ARG A 198 -87.54 17.07 -72.91
CA ARG A 198 -87.11 16.19 -71.80
C ARG A 198 -85.71 15.60 -72.06
N SER A 199 -85.45 15.11 -73.27
CA SER A 199 -84.14 14.58 -73.66
C SER A 199 -83.01 15.61 -73.52
N ILE A 200 -83.23 16.86 -73.95
CA ILE A 200 -82.25 17.96 -73.77
C ILE A 200 -82.02 18.24 -72.28
N THR A 201 -83.07 18.25 -71.46
CA THR A 201 -82.98 18.54 -70.03
C THR A 201 -82.18 17.46 -69.29
N ASP A 202 -82.41 16.20 -69.63
CA ASP A 202 -81.69 15.07 -69.05
C ASP A 202 -80.22 15.03 -69.51
N ASN A 203 -79.92 15.40 -70.77
CA ASN A 203 -78.55 15.51 -71.25
C ASN A 203 -77.78 16.65 -70.57
N LEU A 204 -78.44 17.80 -70.33
CA LEU A 204 -77.86 18.91 -69.58
C LEU A 204 -77.57 18.51 -68.12
N ARG A 205 -78.47 17.77 -67.46
CA ARG A 205 -78.23 17.22 -66.12
C ARG A 205 -77.08 16.22 -66.11
N LEU A 206 -77.01 15.30 -67.07
CA LEU A 206 -75.91 14.35 -67.18
C LEU A 206 -74.56 15.04 -67.34
N ARG A 207 -74.48 16.08 -68.19
CA ARG A 207 -73.26 16.87 -68.39
C ARG A 207 -72.87 17.71 -67.18
N LYS A 208 -73.84 18.14 -66.37
CA LYS A 208 -73.57 18.84 -65.10
C LYS A 208 -73.02 17.85 -64.07
N ASN A 209 -73.69 16.73 -63.86
CA ASN A 209 -73.27 15.72 -62.89
C ASN A 209 -71.90 15.11 -63.25
N LYS A 210 -71.58 14.91 -64.54
CA LYS A 210 -70.25 14.45 -64.96
C LYS A 210 -69.14 15.47 -64.65
N ARG A 211 -69.42 16.77 -64.72
CA ARG A 211 -68.46 17.81 -64.35
C ARG A 211 -68.25 17.84 -62.83
N GLU A 212 -69.33 17.81 -62.07
CA GLU A 212 -69.28 17.76 -60.59
C GLU A 212 -68.55 16.49 -60.10
N LEU A 213 -68.78 15.33 -60.74
CA LEU A 213 -68.06 14.09 -60.44
C LEU A 213 -66.55 14.23 -60.71
N GLY A 214 -66.16 14.79 -61.84
CA GLY A 214 -64.75 15.00 -62.18
C GLY A 214 -64.05 15.98 -61.22
N GLU A 215 -64.76 17.00 -60.73
CA GLU A 215 -64.25 17.90 -59.69
C GLU A 215 -64.07 17.17 -58.36
N LEU A 216 -65.06 16.38 -57.92
CA LEU A 216 -64.97 15.58 -56.69
C LEU A 216 -63.83 14.55 -56.75
N GLU A 217 -63.68 13.84 -57.86
CA GLU A 217 -62.62 12.84 -58.06
C GLU A 217 -61.21 13.45 -58.04
N ARG A 218 -61.08 14.73 -58.46
CA ARG A 218 -59.81 15.46 -58.34
C ARG A 218 -59.55 15.86 -56.89
N GLU A 219 -60.58 16.35 -56.18
CA GLU A 219 -60.46 16.72 -54.78
C GLU A 219 -60.12 15.53 -53.88
N ILE A 220 -60.73 14.36 -54.11
CA ILE A 220 -60.40 13.10 -53.42
C ILE A 220 -58.92 12.75 -53.63
N ARG A 221 -58.43 12.79 -54.87
CA ARG A 221 -57.01 12.48 -55.17
C ARG A 221 -56.04 13.45 -54.51
N GLU A 222 -56.36 14.74 -54.47
CA GLU A 222 -55.53 15.73 -53.77
C GLU A 222 -55.51 15.51 -52.25
N LEU A 223 -56.65 15.14 -51.65
CA LEU A 223 -56.75 14.84 -50.22
C LEU A 223 -56.01 13.54 -49.86
N GLU A 224 -56.10 12.51 -50.69
CA GLU A 224 -55.36 11.25 -50.51
C GLU A 224 -53.85 11.46 -50.60
N ALA A 225 -53.37 12.24 -51.57
CA ALA A 225 -51.95 12.57 -51.70
C ALA A 225 -51.42 13.34 -50.47
N LYS A 226 -52.18 14.33 -49.99
CA LYS A 226 -51.85 15.08 -48.76
C LYS A 226 -51.80 14.18 -47.53
N ASN A 227 -52.73 13.24 -47.41
CA ASN A 227 -52.76 12.30 -46.29
C ASN A 227 -51.56 11.33 -46.35
N ALA A 228 -51.22 10.82 -47.54
CA ALA A 228 -50.05 9.95 -47.73
C ALA A 228 -48.73 10.67 -47.41
N GLU A 229 -48.57 11.94 -47.81
CA GLU A 229 -47.40 12.75 -47.46
C GLU A 229 -47.32 13.01 -45.95
N GLN A 230 -48.43 13.39 -45.30
CA GLN A 230 -48.48 13.56 -43.85
C GLN A 230 -48.15 12.26 -43.09
N GLN A 231 -48.65 11.12 -43.55
CA GLN A 231 -48.33 9.82 -42.94
C GLN A 231 -46.86 9.47 -43.10
N ARG A 232 -46.28 9.68 -44.30
CA ARG A 232 -44.85 9.46 -44.55
C ARG A 232 -43.98 10.33 -43.65
N ASP A 233 -44.34 11.59 -43.47
CA ASP A 233 -43.56 12.52 -42.64
C ASP A 233 -43.69 12.19 -41.16
N ARG A 234 -44.88 11.78 -40.67
CA ARG A 234 -45.03 11.23 -39.31
C ARG A 234 -44.15 9.99 -39.10
N PHE A 235 -44.19 9.03 -40.01
CA PHE A 235 -43.37 7.81 -39.88
C PHE A 235 -41.87 8.12 -39.92
N LYS A 236 -41.43 9.07 -40.74
CA LYS A 236 -40.03 9.53 -40.72
C LYS A 236 -39.65 10.14 -39.37
N MET A 237 -40.49 11.01 -38.81
CA MET A 237 -40.24 11.60 -37.49
C MET A 237 -40.19 10.55 -36.38
N ASP A 238 -41.06 9.54 -36.44
CA ASP A 238 -41.08 8.47 -35.45
C ASP A 238 -39.88 7.53 -35.59
N VAL A 239 -39.46 7.21 -36.82
CA VAL A 239 -38.22 6.48 -37.09
C VAL A 239 -37.03 7.26 -36.55
N GLU A 240 -36.92 8.57 -36.81
CA GLU A 240 -35.83 9.38 -36.27
C GLU A 240 -35.83 9.43 -34.74
N LYS A 241 -37.00 9.54 -34.10
CA LYS A 241 -37.11 9.51 -32.64
C LYS A 241 -36.65 8.17 -32.06
N LEU A 242 -37.10 7.07 -32.67
CA LEU A 242 -36.73 5.71 -32.26
C LEU A 242 -35.24 5.45 -32.50
N GLN A 243 -34.69 5.93 -33.63
CA GLN A 243 -33.26 5.85 -33.95
C GLN A 243 -32.43 6.59 -32.90
N ARG A 244 -32.79 7.85 -32.58
CA ARG A 244 -32.10 8.62 -31.52
C ARG A 244 -32.16 7.92 -30.17
N ARG A 245 -33.30 7.32 -29.82
CA ARG A 245 -33.46 6.57 -28.57
C ARG A 245 -32.62 5.29 -28.57
N HIS A 246 -32.57 4.57 -29.68
CA HIS A 246 -31.71 3.40 -29.86
C HIS A 246 -30.24 3.78 -29.73
N ASP A 247 -29.80 4.83 -30.43
CA ASP A 247 -28.41 5.28 -30.41
C ASP A 247 -28.00 5.76 -29.01
N GLY A 248 -28.89 6.47 -28.31
CA GLY A 248 -28.70 6.84 -26.90
C GLY A 248 -28.52 5.60 -26.00
N LEU A 249 -29.38 4.59 -26.13
CA LEU A 249 -29.27 3.34 -25.36
C LEU A 249 -28.00 2.54 -25.72
N VAL A 250 -27.57 2.56 -26.98
CA VAL A 250 -26.32 1.94 -27.41
C VAL A 250 -25.11 2.68 -26.84
N MET A 251 -25.12 4.01 -26.83
CA MET A 251 -24.07 4.81 -26.19
C MET A 251 -23.99 4.50 -24.68
N ASP A 252 -25.12 4.47 -23.98
CA ASP A 252 -25.18 4.11 -22.57
C ASP A 252 -24.65 2.70 -22.30
N ARG A 253 -25.06 1.71 -23.10
CA ARG A 253 -24.56 0.33 -23.00
C ARG A 253 -23.05 0.28 -23.20
N THR A 254 -22.54 1.02 -24.18
CA THR A 254 -21.11 1.04 -24.51
C THR A 254 -20.31 1.75 -23.41
N GLY A 255 -20.81 2.86 -22.87
CA GLY A 255 -20.21 3.56 -21.72
C GLY A 255 -20.21 2.71 -20.46
N LYS A 256 -21.29 2.00 -20.17
CA LYS A 256 -21.34 1.00 -19.08
C LYS A 256 -20.39 -0.16 -19.31
N GLY A 257 -20.26 -0.65 -20.54
CA GLY A 257 -19.30 -1.69 -20.90
C GLY A 257 -17.85 -1.24 -20.70
N ALA A 258 -17.52 0.01 -21.05
CA ALA A 258 -16.19 0.58 -20.85
C ALA A 258 -15.85 0.76 -19.37
N THR A 259 -16.81 1.25 -18.56
CA THR A 259 -16.62 1.40 -17.11
C THR A 259 -16.46 0.05 -16.41
N ILE A 260 -17.23 -0.97 -16.79
CA ILE A 260 -17.06 -2.34 -16.27
C ILE A 260 -15.65 -2.85 -16.58
N LYS A 261 -15.19 -2.73 -17.84
CA LYS A 261 -13.82 -3.15 -18.21
C LYS A 261 -12.75 -2.39 -17.42
N SER A 262 -12.91 -1.09 -17.24
CA SER A 262 -11.99 -0.28 -16.44
C SER A 262 -11.92 -0.76 -14.98
N LEU A 263 -13.07 -1.02 -14.36
CA LEU A 263 -13.15 -1.52 -12.99
C LEU A 263 -12.55 -2.92 -12.86
N ASP A 264 -12.75 -3.78 -13.86
CA ASP A 264 -12.22 -5.15 -13.88
C ASP A 264 -10.68 -5.14 -13.96
N THR A 265 -10.11 -4.26 -14.79
CA THR A 265 -8.66 -4.04 -14.85
C THR A 265 -8.12 -3.53 -13.52
N GLN A 266 -8.77 -2.52 -12.92
CA GLN A 266 -8.37 -1.97 -11.61
C GLN A 266 -8.45 -3.04 -10.51
N LEU A 267 -9.50 -3.86 -10.49
CA LEU A 267 -9.65 -4.96 -9.55
C LEU A 267 -8.50 -5.96 -9.71
N THR A 268 -8.15 -6.29 -10.95
CA THR A 268 -7.05 -7.22 -11.25
C THR A 268 -5.70 -6.67 -10.75
N GLU A 269 -5.44 -5.38 -10.93
CA GLU A 269 -4.23 -4.72 -10.41
C GLU A 269 -4.19 -4.74 -8.87
N ILE A 270 -5.30 -4.38 -8.22
CA ILE A 270 -5.41 -4.39 -6.75
C ILE A 270 -5.23 -5.80 -6.18
N LEU A 271 -5.81 -6.82 -6.83
CA LEU A 271 -5.63 -8.21 -6.40
C LEU A 271 -4.18 -8.67 -6.54
N LYS A 272 -3.48 -8.23 -7.59
CA LYS A 272 -2.07 -8.53 -7.79
C LYS A 272 -1.19 -7.86 -6.72
N GLU A 273 -1.44 -6.59 -6.40
CA GLU A 273 -0.78 -5.91 -5.28
C GLU A 273 -1.05 -6.61 -3.95
N TYR A 274 -2.30 -7.04 -3.72
CA TYR A 274 -2.68 -7.79 -2.53
C TYR A 274 -1.89 -9.10 -2.41
N GLU A 275 -1.78 -9.88 -3.49
CA GLU A 275 -1.05 -11.14 -3.46
C GLU A 275 0.45 -10.98 -3.21
N ILE A 276 1.08 -9.94 -3.76
CA ILE A 276 2.53 -9.73 -3.65
C ILE A 276 2.88 -9.14 -2.28
N ASP A 277 2.22 -8.05 -1.89
CA ASP A 277 2.68 -7.23 -0.77
C ASP A 277 1.88 -7.43 0.51
N PHE A 278 0.58 -7.71 0.40
CA PHE A 278 -0.33 -7.64 1.57
C PHE A 278 -0.73 -9.01 2.13
N LYS A 279 -0.73 -10.06 1.32
CA LYS A 279 -1.16 -11.41 1.70
C LYS A 279 -0.40 -11.94 2.91
N ASP A 280 0.92 -11.80 2.89
CA ASP A 280 1.82 -12.28 3.94
C ASP A 280 2.40 -11.16 4.81
N ALA A 281 1.95 -9.91 4.64
CA ALA A 281 2.51 -8.73 5.33
C ALA A 281 2.61 -8.92 6.85
N LYS A 282 1.56 -9.48 7.47
CA LYS A 282 1.54 -9.72 8.93
C LYS A 282 2.58 -10.76 9.36
N LYS A 283 2.75 -11.83 8.57
CA LYS A 283 3.73 -12.89 8.85
C LYS A 283 5.14 -12.35 8.66
N ASN A 284 5.40 -11.64 7.56
CA ASN A 284 6.69 -11.03 7.26
C ASN A 284 7.08 -9.97 8.31
N PHE A 285 6.12 -9.15 8.76
CA PHE A 285 6.34 -8.20 9.85
C PHE A 285 6.71 -8.91 11.15
N HIS A 286 5.98 -9.98 11.50
CA HIS A 286 6.26 -10.74 12.72
C HIS A 286 7.63 -11.43 12.67
N GLU A 287 7.98 -12.07 11.55
CA GLU A 287 9.32 -12.64 11.35
C GLU A 287 10.42 -11.58 11.38
N GLY A 288 10.19 -10.44 10.72
CA GLY A 288 11.10 -9.29 10.75
C GLY A 288 11.31 -8.74 12.15
N GLN A 289 10.25 -8.64 12.94
CA GLN A 289 10.30 -8.21 14.33
C GLN A 289 11.07 -9.20 15.21
N ILE A 290 10.83 -10.51 15.05
CA ILE A 290 11.60 -11.54 15.77
C ILE A 290 13.08 -11.44 15.42
N ARG A 291 13.42 -11.33 14.13
CA ARG A 291 14.82 -11.18 13.67
C ARG A 291 15.46 -9.93 14.24
N LEU A 292 14.78 -8.79 14.19
CA LEU A 292 15.28 -7.55 14.75
C LEU A 292 15.56 -7.71 16.24
N GLN A 293 14.58 -8.19 17.01
CA GLN A 293 14.72 -8.34 18.46
C GLN A 293 15.82 -9.34 18.82
N THR A 294 15.91 -10.46 18.11
CA THR A 294 16.96 -11.48 18.31
C THR A 294 18.34 -10.91 18.00
N THR A 295 18.48 -10.15 16.92
CA THR A 295 19.75 -9.53 16.51
C THR A 295 20.17 -8.42 17.47
N THR A 296 19.22 -7.64 17.99
CA THR A 296 19.48 -6.62 19.00
C THR A 296 20.02 -7.25 20.28
N VAL A 297 19.37 -8.30 20.79
CA VAL A 297 19.84 -9.03 21.97
C VAL A 297 21.22 -9.66 21.72
N ALA A 298 21.44 -10.27 20.55
CA ALA A 298 22.74 -10.84 20.20
C ALA A 298 23.86 -9.77 20.18
N ASN A 299 23.57 -8.56 19.70
CA ASN A 299 24.53 -7.46 19.74
C ASN A 299 24.81 -6.98 21.17
N GLU A 300 23.80 -6.91 22.03
CA GLU A 300 23.96 -6.58 23.46
C GLU A 300 24.83 -7.63 24.18
N ASP A 301 24.60 -8.91 23.89
CA ASP A 301 25.41 -10.02 24.41
C ASP A 301 26.86 -9.93 23.92
N LEU A 302 27.08 -9.69 22.62
CA LEU A 302 28.43 -9.49 22.07
C LEU A 302 29.15 -8.31 22.73
N GLY A 303 28.45 -7.19 22.95
CA GLY A 303 28.98 -6.04 23.69
C GLY A 303 29.36 -6.41 25.12
N THR A 304 28.52 -7.19 25.79
CA THR A 304 28.77 -7.68 27.15
C THR A 304 29.99 -8.61 27.19
N TYR A 305 30.13 -9.54 26.24
CA TYR A 305 31.29 -10.42 26.14
C TYR A 305 32.58 -9.65 25.85
N GLN A 306 32.53 -8.64 24.97
CA GLN A 306 33.67 -7.77 24.72
C GLN A 306 34.11 -7.07 26.01
N MET A 307 33.17 -6.47 26.75
CA MET A 307 33.47 -5.80 28.02
C MET A 307 34.02 -6.77 29.08
N ALA A 308 33.46 -7.98 29.17
CA ALA A 308 33.89 -9.00 30.11
C ALA A 308 35.32 -9.48 29.80
N LEU A 309 35.62 -9.76 28.53
CA LEU A 309 36.96 -10.11 28.07
C LEU A 309 37.95 -9.00 28.38
N ASP A 310 37.57 -7.76 28.08
CA ASP A 310 38.37 -6.57 28.33
C ASP A 310 38.74 -6.40 29.81
N LYS A 311 37.77 -6.62 30.70
CA LYS A 311 37.96 -6.59 32.15
C LYS A 311 38.82 -7.75 32.63
N ALA A 312 38.64 -8.94 32.06
CA ALA A 312 39.44 -10.12 32.38
C ALA A 312 40.91 -9.93 32.00
N VAL A 313 41.19 -9.39 30.81
CA VAL A 313 42.55 -9.08 30.34
C VAL A 313 43.22 -8.03 31.23
N MET A 314 42.51 -6.96 31.60
CA MET A 314 43.03 -5.95 32.54
C MET A 314 43.37 -6.56 33.90
N LYS A 315 42.43 -7.33 34.45
CA LYS A 315 42.62 -7.98 35.75
C LYS A 315 43.80 -8.97 35.69
N TYR A 316 43.91 -9.76 34.63
CA TYR A 316 45.01 -10.70 34.45
C TYR A 316 46.36 -9.97 34.37
N HIS A 317 46.44 -8.89 33.59
CA HIS A 317 47.64 -8.07 33.47
C HIS A 317 48.07 -7.48 34.82
N SER A 318 47.13 -6.85 35.55
CA SER A 318 47.42 -6.27 36.87
C SER A 318 47.91 -7.32 37.88
N LEU A 319 47.22 -8.48 37.95
CA LEU A 319 47.62 -9.58 38.81
C LEU A 319 49.02 -10.11 38.45
N LYS A 320 49.32 -10.23 37.16
CA LYS A 320 50.64 -10.70 36.71
C LYS A 320 51.75 -9.70 36.97
N MET A 321 51.49 -8.39 36.82
CA MET A 321 52.50 -7.37 37.16
C MET A 321 52.74 -7.29 38.67
N GLU A 322 51.71 -7.49 39.49
CA GLU A 322 51.86 -7.60 40.95
C GLU A 322 52.71 -8.81 41.35
N GLU A 323 52.44 -9.97 40.74
CA GLU A 323 53.22 -11.20 40.94
C GLU A 323 54.70 -11.00 40.53
N VAL A 324 54.93 -10.42 39.35
CA VAL A 324 56.29 -10.09 38.86
C VAL A 324 57.01 -9.15 39.82
N ASN A 325 56.37 -8.05 40.25
CA ASN A 325 56.97 -7.09 41.16
C ASN A 325 57.28 -7.67 42.53
N ARG A 326 56.44 -8.60 43.02
CA ARG A 326 56.70 -9.32 44.28
C ARG A 326 57.96 -10.18 44.20
N ILE A 327 58.15 -10.89 43.09
CA ILE A 327 59.35 -11.72 42.89
C ILE A 327 60.59 -10.85 42.71
N ILE A 328 60.47 -9.76 41.94
CA ILE A 328 61.55 -8.78 41.78
C ILE A 328 61.97 -8.22 43.14
N ASP A 329 61.02 -7.83 43.99
CA ASP A 329 61.31 -7.27 45.32
C ASP A 329 62.09 -8.26 46.20
N ASP A 330 61.66 -9.52 46.24
CA ASP A 330 62.32 -10.57 47.01
C ASP A 330 63.73 -10.88 46.48
N LEU A 331 63.87 -11.02 45.15
CA LEU A 331 65.16 -11.29 44.52
C LEU A 331 66.13 -10.12 44.66
N TRP A 332 65.66 -8.87 44.53
CA TRP A 332 66.50 -7.68 44.68
C TRP A 332 67.05 -7.57 46.10
N LYS A 333 66.21 -7.71 47.12
CA LYS A 333 66.63 -7.64 48.53
C LYS A 333 67.63 -8.74 48.91
N LYS A 334 67.54 -9.92 48.29
CA LYS A 334 68.48 -11.03 48.52
C LYS A 334 69.83 -10.80 47.83
N THR A 335 69.81 -10.31 46.59
CA THR A 335 70.99 -10.20 45.72
C THR A 335 71.75 -8.89 45.87
N TYR A 336 71.08 -7.75 45.94
CA TYR A 336 71.73 -6.45 45.98
C TYR A 336 72.24 -6.13 47.38
N LYS A 337 73.54 -5.84 47.52
CA LYS A 337 74.18 -5.51 48.80
C LYS A 337 74.41 -4.01 49.02
N GLY A 338 74.03 -3.16 48.08
CA GLY A 338 74.12 -1.70 48.22
C GLY A 338 72.99 -1.11 49.07
N THR A 339 73.26 0.00 49.76
CA THR A 339 72.29 0.71 50.62
C THR A 339 71.59 1.88 49.91
N ASP A 340 71.84 2.05 48.62
CA ASP A 340 71.39 3.19 47.82
C ASP A 340 70.06 2.94 47.10
N VAL A 341 69.62 1.69 46.98
CA VAL A 341 68.35 1.27 46.38
C VAL A 341 67.72 0.16 47.21
N ASP A 342 66.54 0.42 47.77
CA ASP A 342 65.83 -0.51 48.67
C ASP A 342 65.18 -1.65 47.86
N THR A 343 64.54 -1.30 46.74
CA THR A 343 63.92 -2.27 45.83
C THR A 343 63.74 -1.66 44.43
N ILE A 344 63.42 -2.50 43.46
CA ILE A 344 63.04 -2.09 42.11
C ILE A 344 61.67 -2.65 41.75
N LEU A 345 60.94 -1.96 40.88
CA LEU A 345 59.60 -2.34 40.46
C LEU A 345 59.32 -1.90 39.02
N ILE A 346 58.47 -2.63 38.35
CA ILE A 346 57.97 -2.32 37.01
C ILE A 346 56.63 -1.59 37.18
N ARG A 347 56.56 -0.34 36.71
CA ARG A 347 55.29 0.37 36.55
C ARG A 347 54.76 0.16 35.14
N SER A 348 53.48 -0.17 35.06
CA SER A 348 52.71 -0.20 33.83
C SER A 348 51.69 0.94 33.85
N GLU A 349 51.85 1.89 32.95
CA GLU A 349 50.91 3.00 32.75
C GLU A 349 50.07 2.72 31.50
N GLN A 350 48.75 2.83 31.65
CA GLN A 350 47.84 2.65 30.54
C GLN A 350 47.60 3.98 29.84
N GLU A 351 47.85 4.04 28.54
CA GLU A 351 47.50 5.19 27.73
C GLU A 351 46.07 5.00 27.18
N ASN A 352 45.17 5.93 27.49
CA ASN A 352 43.77 5.87 27.07
C ASN A 352 43.62 6.25 25.59
N ALA A 353 44.16 5.43 24.69
CA ALA A 353 43.92 5.53 23.26
C ALA A 353 42.71 4.66 22.85
N ARG A 354 41.78 5.25 22.09
CA ARG A 354 40.59 4.54 21.57
C ARG A 354 41.05 3.43 20.61
N GLY A 355 40.75 2.18 20.97
CA GLY A 355 40.83 1.02 20.07
C GLY A 355 42.07 0.13 20.22
N ASN A 356 43.21 0.65 20.68
CA ASN A 356 44.40 -0.13 20.99
C ASN A 356 44.95 0.25 22.36
N ARG A 357 45.00 -0.73 23.27
CA ARG A 357 45.51 -0.56 24.63
C ARG A 357 47.04 -0.53 24.58
N LEU A 358 47.61 0.67 24.53
CA LEU A 358 49.04 0.86 24.70
C LEU A 358 49.38 0.86 26.20
N TYR A 359 50.30 -0.02 26.59
CA TYR A 359 50.90 0.00 27.91
C TYR A 359 52.32 0.54 27.80
N ASN A 360 52.61 1.57 28.57
CA ASN A 360 53.95 2.11 28.74
C ASN A 360 54.55 1.50 30.01
N TYR A 361 55.71 0.87 29.87
CA TYR A 361 56.42 0.25 30.99
C TYR A 361 57.65 1.05 31.34
N ARG A 362 57.88 1.26 32.64
CA ARG A 362 59.11 1.83 33.18
C ARG A 362 59.58 1.06 34.38
N VAL A 363 60.90 0.95 34.54
CA VAL A 363 61.52 0.33 35.70
C VAL A 363 61.90 1.45 36.66
N CYS A 364 61.30 1.41 37.85
CA CYS A 364 61.55 2.37 38.91
C CYS A 364 62.34 1.72 40.05
N MET A 365 63.20 2.49 40.68
CA MET A 365 63.86 2.15 41.93
C MET A 365 63.22 2.93 43.07
N LEU A 366 63.18 2.32 44.25
CA LEU A 366 62.63 2.91 45.46
C LEU A 366 63.77 3.16 46.44
N LYS A 367 63.85 4.38 46.96
CA LYS A 367 64.87 4.78 47.93
C LYS A 367 64.23 5.67 48.99
N GLN A 368 64.15 5.21 50.24
CA GLN A 368 63.59 5.97 51.36
C GLN A 368 62.22 6.58 50.99
N ASP A 369 61.31 5.74 50.50
CA ASP A 369 59.96 6.09 50.02
C ASP A 369 59.89 6.98 48.76
N ALA A 370 61.02 7.39 48.18
CA ALA A 370 61.05 8.08 46.89
C ALA A 370 61.11 7.09 45.72
N GLU A 371 60.15 7.18 44.80
CA GLU A 371 60.14 6.41 43.55
C GLU A 371 60.82 7.19 42.42
N LEU A 372 61.87 6.60 41.83
CA LEU A 372 62.68 7.21 40.78
C LEU A 372 62.78 6.28 39.58
N ASP A 373 62.62 6.81 38.37
CA ASP A 373 62.87 6.03 37.14
C ASP A 373 64.37 5.71 37.03
N MET A 374 64.70 4.43 36.84
CA MET A 374 66.06 3.93 36.73
C MET A 374 66.72 4.36 35.41
N ARG A 375 65.94 4.63 34.36
CA ARG A 375 66.48 5.00 33.05
C ARG A 375 67.34 6.25 33.15
N GLY A 376 68.63 6.10 32.82
CA GLY A 376 69.61 7.18 32.89
C GLY A 376 70.08 7.55 34.29
N ARG A 377 69.68 6.81 35.34
CA ARG A 377 70.00 7.11 36.75
C ARG A 377 70.67 5.96 37.51
N CYS A 378 70.77 4.78 36.93
CA CYS A 378 71.42 3.62 37.54
C CYS A 378 72.85 3.36 37.00
N SER A 379 73.69 2.76 37.85
CA SER A 379 75.06 2.35 37.52
C SER A 379 75.08 1.18 36.53
N ALA A 380 76.24 0.88 35.95
CA ALA A 380 76.40 -0.25 35.04
C ALA A 380 76.06 -1.59 35.72
N GLY A 381 76.58 -1.81 36.94
CA GLY A 381 76.28 -3.02 37.72
C GLY A 381 74.80 -3.14 38.11
N GLN A 382 74.17 -2.03 38.51
CA GLN A 382 72.73 -2.01 38.82
C GLN A 382 71.87 -2.36 37.60
N LYS A 383 72.24 -1.91 36.39
CA LYS A 383 71.54 -2.26 35.15
C LYS A 383 71.62 -3.75 34.86
N VAL A 384 72.81 -4.33 34.99
CA VAL A 384 73.03 -5.76 34.76
C VAL A 384 72.24 -6.59 35.76
N LEU A 385 72.36 -6.29 37.06
CA LEU A 385 71.64 -7.00 38.10
C LEU A 385 70.12 -6.89 37.96
N ALA A 386 69.60 -5.66 37.74
CA ALA A 386 68.17 -5.44 37.55
C ALA A 386 67.62 -6.21 36.33
N SER A 387 68.37 -6.24 35.23
CA SER A 387 67.96 -6.97 34.02
C SER A 387 67.90 -8.48 34.26
N ILE A 388 68.86 -9.03 35.00
CA ILE A 388 68.89 -10.46 35.35
C ILE A 388 67.71 -10.81 36.25
N ILE A 389 67.46 -10.01 37.30
CA ILE A 389 66.35 -10.23 38.24
C ILE A 389 65.00 -10.14 37.55
N ILE A 390 64.79 -9.12 36.71
CA ILE A 390 63.55 -8.98 35.92
C ILE A 390 63.35 -10.20 35.02
N ARG A 391 64.41 -10.69 34.36
CA ARG A 391 64.32 -11.89 33.51
C ARG A 391 63.97 -13.14 34.32
N LEU A 392 64.55 -13.32 35.50
CA LEU A 392 64.23 -14.42 36.41
C LEU A 392 62.77 -14.35 36.86
N ALA A 393 62.29 -13.17 37.28
CA ALA A 393 60.92 -12.96 37.70
C ALA A 393 59.91 -13.21 36.57
N LEU A 394 60.21 -12.75 35.35
CA LEU A 394 59.36 -13.02 34.18
C LEU A 394 59.33 -14.52 33.84
N ALA A 395 60.48 -15.20 33.90
CA ALA A 395 60.55 -16.64 33.68
C ALA A 395 59.79 -17.43 34.78
N GLU A 396 59.73 -16.92 36.01
CA GLU A 396 58.89 -17.49 37.07
C GLU A 396 57.40 -17.31 36.81
N CYS A 397 56.97 -16.07 36.55
CA CYS A 397 55.55 -15.73 36.42
C CYS A 397 54.90 -16.28 35.15
N PHE A 398 55.65 -16.36 34.05
CA PHE A 398 55.13 -16.73 32.72
C PHE A 398 55.68 -18.07 32.19
N GLY A 399 56.77 -18.59 32.76
CA GLY A 399 57.46 -19.78 32.27
C GLY A 399 57.08 -21.08 32.99
N THR A 400 55.88 -21.19 33.58
CA THR A 400 55.43 -22.39 34.32
C THR A 400 55.57 -23.70 33.53
N ASN A 401 55.47 -23.66 32.20
CA ASN A 401 55.66 -24.82 31.31
C ASN A 401 56.97 -24.78 30.51
N CYS A 402 57.80 -23.75 30.68
CA CYS A 402 59.08 -23.57 29.99
C CYS A 402 60.12 -23.03 31.00
N GLY A 403 60.73 -23.93 31.77
CA GLY A 403 61.70 -23.57 32.80
C GLY A 403 63.12 -23.37 32.26
N LEU A 404 63.32 -23.01 30.99
CA LEU A 404 64.63 -22.77 30.43
C LEU A 404 65.04 -21.29 30.59
N ILE A 405 66.18 -21.05 31.22
CA ILE A 405 66.80 -19.72 31.25
C ILE A 405 68.30 -19.82 30.98
N ALA A 406 68.80 -18.93 30.12
CA ALA A 406 70.22 -18.81 29.80
C ALA A 406 70.74 -17.45 30.24
N LEU A 407 71.81 -17.46 31.04
CA LEU A 407 72.53 -16.31 31.56
C LEU A 407 73.93 -16.30 30.95
N ASP A 408 74.22 -15.31 30.11
CA ASP A 408 75.52 -15.12 29.49
C ASP A 408 76.27 -14.00 30.22
N GLU A 409 77.40 -14.36 30.81
CA GLU A 409 78.25 -13.55 31.67
C GLU A 409 77.50 -12.72 32.73
N PRO A 410 76.79 -13.38 33.68
CA PRO A 410 75.92 -12.69 34.63
C PRO A 410 76.66 -11.78 35.62
N THR A 411 77.98 -11.91 35.77
CA THR A 411 78.81 -11.09 36.66
C THR A 411 79.40 -9.84 35.99
N THR A 412 79.05 -9.57 34.73
CA THR A 412 79.54 -8.40 33.99
C THR A 412 79.28 -7.09 34.77
N ASN A 413 80.34 -6.33 35.08
CA ASN A 413 80.28 -5.07 35.84
C ASN A 413 79.67 -5.17 37.25
N LEU A 414 79.64 -6.37 37.85
CA LEU A 414 79.29 -6.56 39.26
C LEU A 414 80.57 -6.57 40.12
N ASP A 415 80.46 -6.03 41.33
CA ASP A 415 81.50 -6.18 42.34
C ASP A 415 81.44 -7.59 42.97
N ARG A 416 82.48 -7.95 43.74
CA ARG A 416 82.61 -9.29 44.31
C ARG A 416 81.43 -9.67 45.22
N ASP A 417 80.91 -8.70 45.98
CA ASP A 417 79.85 -8.95 46.95
C ASP A 417 78.49 -9.18 46.25
N ASN A 418 78.16 -8.39 45.23
CA ASN A 418 76.95 -8.60 44.43
C ASN A 418 77.07 -9.86 43.55
N SER A 419 78.25 -10.17 43.01
CA SER A 419 78.49 -11.43 42.28
C SER A 419 78.25 -12.65 43.17
N ARG A 420 78.80 -12.65 44.39
CA ARG A 420 78.57 -13.72 45.38
C ARG A 420 77.11 -13.83 45.77
N ALA A 421 76.44 -12.71 46.04
CA ALA A 421 75.03 -12.71 46.42
C ALA A 421 74.10 -13.19 45.28
N LEU A 422 74.44 -12.87 44.03
CA LEU A 422 73.77 -13.39 42.85
C LEU A 422 73.97 -14.90 42.72
N ALA A 423 75.20 -15.40 42.92
CA ALA A 423 75.50 -16.83 42.90
C ALA A 423 74.69 -17.60 43.96
N GLN A 424 74.61 -17.08 45.19
CA GLN A 424 73.80 -17.64 46.28
C GLN A 424 72.31 -17.63 45.95
N SER A 425 71.80 -16.54 45.36
CA SER A 425 70.39 -16.45 45.00
C SER A 425 70.02 -17.40 43.87
N LEU A 426 70.90 -17.58 42.87
CA LEU A 426 70.73 -18.59 41.82
C LEU A 426 70.77 -20.02 42.39
N HIS A 427 71.66 -20.28 43.35
CA HIS A 427 71.72 -21.54 44.08
C HIS A 427 70.38 -21.85 44.76
N ASP A 428 69.80 -20.89 45.48
CA ASP A 428 68.50 -21.05 46.14
C ASP A 428 67.35 -21.27 45.12
N ILE A 429 67.37 -20.56 43.99
CA ILE A 429 66.40 -20.75 42.91
C ILE A 429 66.50 -22.16 42.31
N ILE A 430 67.72 -22.66 42.05
CA ILE A 430 67.92 -24.03 41.56
C ILE A 430 67.40 -25.03 42.58
N ASN A 431 67.79 -24.91 43.86
CA ASN A 431 67.33 -25.79 44.93
C ASN A 431 65.80 -25.85 45.03
N TYR A 432 65.16 -24.68 45.03
CA TYR A 432 63.69 -24.59 45.11
C TYR A 432 63.01 -25.24 43.90
N ARG A 433 63.58 -25.06 42.70
CA ARG A 433 63.02 -25.60 41.45
C ARG A 433 63.51 -26.99 41.08
N GLN A 434 64.47 -27.57 41.80
CA GLN A 434 64.97 -28.92 41.55
C GLN A 434 63.87 -29.98 41.68
N ALA A 435 62.84 -29.71 42.49
CA ALA A 435 61.66 -30.56 42.60
C ALA A 435 60.74 -30.51 41.37
N GLN A 436 60.85 -29.49 40.52
CA GLN A 436 60.07 -29.33 39.29
C GLN A 436 60.77 -30.01 38.11
N LYS A 437 60.05 -30.84 37.34
CA LYS A 437 60.64 -31.66 36.26
C LYS A 437 61.19 -30.88 35.05
N ASN A 438 60.85 -29.59 34.90
CA ASN A 438 61.04 -28.85 33.65
C ASN A 438 61.94 -27.61 33.79
N PHE A 439 62.78 -27.51 34.83
CA PHE A 439 63.70 -26.38 35.01
C PHE A 439 65.10 -26.68 34.46
N GLN A 440 65.62 -25.79 33.63
CA GLN A 440 66.96 -25.85 33.05
C GLN A 440 67.60 -24.46 33.09
N LEU A 441 68.72 -24.34 33.81
CA LEU A 441 69.52 -23.13 33.85
C LEU A 441 70.82 -23.36 33.08
N ILE A 442 71.11 -22.48 32.11
CA ILE A 442 72.39 -22.45 31.39
C ILE A 442 73.14 -21.19 31.83
N VAL A 443 74.34 -21.36 32.36
CA VAL A 443 75.23 -20.26 32.72
C VAL A 443 76.47 -20.32 31.86
N ILE A 444 76.82 -19.21 31.23
CA ILE A 444 78.08 -19.01 30.52
C ILE A 444 78.84 -17.97 31.32
N THR A 445 80.03 -18.31 31.79
CA THR A 445 80.89 -17.37 32.53
C THR A 445 82.35 -17.78 32.43
N HIS A 446 83.24 -16.80 32.59
CA HIS A 446 84.66 -17.02 32.84
C HIS A 446 85.07 -16.73 34.30
N ASP A 447 84.10 -16.39 35.17
CA ASP A 447 84.33 -16.07 36.58
C ASP A 447 84.32 -17.36 37.43
N GLU A 448 85.52 -17.82 37.80
CA GLU A 448 85.70 -19.02 38.63
C GLU A 448 85.20 -18.82 40.07
N ASP A 449 85.30 -17.61 40.62
CA ASP A 449 84.81 -17.29 41.96
C ASP A 449 83.28 -17.41 42.01
N PHE A 450 82.59 -16.95 40.96
CA PHE A 450 81.14 -17.08 40.83
C PHE A 450 80.68 -18.55 40.76
N LEU A 451 81.39 -19.40 40.00
CA LEU A 451 81.10 -20.84 39.93
C LEU A 451 81.26 -21.54 41.28
N ARG A 452 82.31 -21.17 42.04
CA ARG A 452 82.53 -21.67 43.42
C ARG A 452 81.42 -21.22 44.36
N ASP A 453 81.07 -19.94 44.35
CA ASP A 453 80.03 -19.37 45.23
C ASP A 453 78.62 -19.94 44.92
N MET A 454 78.35 -20.34 43.67
CA MET A 454 77.11 -20.98 43.24
C MET A 454 76.99 -22.45 43.68
N LYS A 455 78.11 -23.07 44.09
CA LYS A 455 78.21 -24.48 44.51
C LYS A 455 77.64 -25.44 43.45
N CYS A 456 78.08 -25.26 42.21
CA CYS A 456 77.60 -26.03 41.05
C CYS A 456 77.77 -27.55 41.22
N ASN A 457 78.73 -27.99 42.05
CA ASN A 457 78.95 -29.39 42.41
C ASN A 457 77.74 -30.08 43.06
N GLN A 458 76.78 -29.34 43.61
CA GLN A 458 75.56 -29.90 44.18
C GLN A 458 74.50 -30.24 43.13
N PHE A 459 74.62 -29.67 41.92
CA PHE A 459 73.59 -29.73 40.88
C PHE A 459 74.03 -30.41 39.59
N THR A 460 75.32 -30.37 39.27
CA THR A 460 75.87 -30.97 38.05
C THR A 460 77.24 -31.59 38.30
N GLU A 461 77.51 -32.73 37.66
CA GLU A 461 78.80 -33.42 37.72
C GLU A 461 79.80 -32.86 36.69
N TYR A 462 79.28 -32.26 35.60
CA TYR A 462 80.06 -31.82 34.46
C TYR A 462 79.76 -30.38 34.06
N TYR A 463 80.75 -29.71 33.47
CA TYR A 463 80.57 -28.46 32.75
C TYR A 463 81.19 -28.55 31.35
N TYR A 464 80.83 -27.61 30.49
CA TYR A 464 81.36 -27.51 29.12
C TYR A 464 82.33 -26.34 29.04
N ARG A 465 83.61 -26.65 28.79
CA ARG A 465 84.63 -25.64 28.51
C ARG A 465 84.71 -25.39 27.02
N VAL A 466 84.55 -24.14 26.61
CA VAL A 466 84.72 -23.71 25.22
C VAL A 466 86.13 -23.12 25.07
N SER A 467 86.92 -23.65 24.14
CA SER A 467 88.29 -23.20 23.85
C SER A 467 88.49 -23.02 22.34
N ARG A 468 89.58 -22.36 21.93
CA ARG A 468 90.01 -22.30 20.53
C ARG A 468 91.16 -23.26 20.30
N ASN A 469 91.10 -24.01 19.21
CA ASN A 469 92.22 -24.83 18.78
C ASN A 469 93.30 -24.03 18.05
N GLU A 470 94.40 -24.69 17.67
CA GLU A 470 95.51 -24.11 16.92
C GLU A 470 95.09 -23.42 15.61
N ARG A 471 93.94 -23.82 15.03
CA ARG A 471 93.37 -23.23 13.81
C ARG A 471 92.32 -22.14 14.08
N GLN A 472 92.26 -21.63 15.31
CA GLN A 472 91.28 -20.61 15.74
C GLN A 472 89.81 -21.04 15.59
N LYS A 473 89.51 -22.35 15.55
CA LYS A 473 88.13 -22.87 15.57
C LYS A 473 87.71 -23.20 16.99
N SER A 474 86.46 -22.88 17.33
CA SER A 474 85.87 -23.23 18.63
C SER A 474 85.76 -24.75 18.79
N GLN A 475 86.19 -25.24 19.96
CA GLN A 475 86.04 -26.63 20.39
C GLN A 475 85.38 -26.65 21.77
N ILE A 476 84.57 -27.68 22.01
CA ILE A 476 83.83 -27.85 23.25
C ILE A 476 84.33 -29.12 23.93
N HIS A 477 84.80 -28.99 25.16
CA HIS A 477 85.26 -30.11 25.97
C HIS A 477 84.38 -30.24 27.21
N ARG A 478 83.89 -31.45 27.48
CA ARG A 478 83.17 -31.75 28.73
C ARG A 478 84.21 -32.07 29.82
N GLN A 479 84.19 -31.33 30.92
CA GLN A 479 85.11 -31.50 32.05
C GLN A 479 84.33 -31.80 33.34
N SER A 480 84.99 -32.46 34.30
CA SER A 480 84.40 -32.77 35.60
C SER A 480 84.49 -31.56 36.52
N ILE A 481 83.41 -31.25 37.24
CA ILE A 481 83.37 -30.06 38.11
C ILE A 481 84.26 -30.17 39.35
N ALA A 482 84.65 -31.40 39.73
CA ALA A 482 85.56 -31.66 40.85
C ALA A 482 86.98 -31.09 40.65
N GLU A 483 87.31 -30.65 39.42
CA GLU A 483 88.57 -29.98 39.10
C GLU A 483 88.55 -28.47 39.41
N VAL A 484 87.37 -27.86 39.61
CA VAL A 484 87.19 -26.40 39.86
C VAL A 484 87.22 -26.06 41.36
N ASP A 485 86.94 -27.05 42.22
CA ASP A 485 86.97 -26.94 43.69
C ASP A 485 88.36 -27.17 44.32
N LYS A 486 89.39 -27.47 43.50
CA LYS A 486 90.80 -27.53 43.92
C LYS A 486 91.46 -26.17 43.76
#